data_AF-A0A2Z7BXJ6-F1
#
_entry.id   AF-A0A2Z7BXJ6-F1
#
_cell.length_a   1.000
_cell.length_b   1.000
_cell.length_c   1.000
_cell.angle_alpha   90.00
_cell.angle_beta   90.00
_cell.angle_gamma   90.00
#
_symmetry.space_group_name_H-M   'P 1'
#
loop_
_entity.id
_entity.type
_entity.pdbx_description
1 polymer ?
#
loop_
_entity_poly.entity_id
_entity_poly.type
_entity_poly.pdbx_seq_one_letter_code
_entity_poly.pdbx_strand_id
1 'polypeptide(L)'
;QAPKKGAKLPASAKKKVEKVVNPLFEKRPKQFGIGGALPPKKDLHRYVKWPQVVRIQRKKMILKQRLKVPPPIHQFSKTLDKNLASSLLKMMLKYRPEDKAQKKERLLKRAQAEAEGKTPEIKKPIVVKYGLNHVTYLIEQNKAQLVVIAHDVDPIELVVWLPALCRKMEIPYCIVKGKARLGTIVHKKTAAVLCLTSVKNEDKMEFSKILEAIKANFNDKYDETRKKWGGGVMGSKSQARTKAKEKLLAKEASQRMT
;
A
#
# COMPACT_ATOMS: atom_id res chain seq x y z
N GLN A 1 -14.31 74.52 35.01
CA GLN A 1 -13.01 74.00 34.53
C GLN A 1 -13.25 73.10 33.32
N ALA A 2 -12.56 73.42 32.21
CA ALA A 2 -12.37 72.71 30.94
C ALA A 2 -13.60 72.30 30.07
N PRO A 3 -13.71 72.83 28.82
CA PRO A 3 -14.68 72.34 27.84
C PRO A 3 -14.24 71.00 27.23
N LYS A 4 -15.24 70.17 26.93
CA LYS A 4 -15.15 68.78 26.45
C LYS A 4 -14.31 68.65 25.17
N LYS A 5 -13.34 67.73 25.21
CA LYS A 5 -12.53 67.25 24.09
C LYS A 5 -13.40 66.86 22.89
N GLY A 6 -13.00 67.38 21.73
CA GLY A 6 -13.70 67.28 20.45
C GLY A 6 -14.02 65.86 19.99
N ALA A 7 -15.15 65.78 19.29
CA ALA A 7 -15.65 64.58 18.64
C ALA A 7 -14.65 64.06 17.59
N LYS A 8 -14.48 62.74 17.53
CA LYS A 8 -13.80 62.04 16.43
C LYS A 8 -14.56 62.31 15.13
N LEU A 9 -13.86 62.84 14.13
CA LEU A 9 -14.34 62.97 12.77
C LEU A 9 -14.75 61.59 12.21
N PRO A 10 -15.90 61.46 11.53
CA PRO A 10 -16.33 60.20 10.94
C PRO A 10 -15.34 59.78 9.84
N ALA A 11 -14.92 58.52 9.89
CA ALA A 11 -14.10 57.90 8.86
C ALA A 11 -14.73 58.15 7.48
N SER A 12 -13.95 58.73 6.56
CA SER A 12 -14.37 59.02 5.20
C SER A 12 -14.99 57.77 4.58
N ALA A 13 -16.30 57.83 4.32
CA ALA A 13 -17.03 56.77 3.65
C ALA A 13 -16.30 56.43 2.35
N LYS A 14 -15.82 55.19 2.22
CA LYS A 14 -15.30 54.69 0.93
C LYS A 14 -16.41 54.89 -0.09
N LYS A 15 -16.21 55.83 -1.03
CA LYS A 15 -17.11 56.04 -2.17
C LYS A 15 -17.37 54.67 -2.78
N LYS A 16 -18.63 54.23 -2.76
CA LYS A 16 -19.06 53.08 -3.55
C LYS A 16 -18.78 53.46 -5.00
N VAL A 17 -17.76 52.85 -5.59
CA VAL A 17 -17.55 52.95 -7.03
C VAL A 17 -18.80 52.36 -7.68
N GLU A 18 -19.62 53.21 -8.31
CA GLU A 18 -20.76 52.75 -9.08
C GLU A 18 -20.25 51.80 -10.15
N LYS A 19 -20.68 50.54 -10.08
CA LYS A 19 -20.37 49.56 -11.12
C LYS A 19 -21.09 50.06 -12.37
N VAL A 20 -20.32 50.49 -13.38
CA VAL A 20 -20.85 50.83 -14.70
C VAL A 20 -21.56 49.59 -15.24
N VAL A 21 -22.89 49.57 -15.18
CA VAL A 21 -23.71 48.47 -15.69
C VAL A 21 -23.91 48.76 -17.17
N ASN A 22 -23.25 47.99 -18.03
CA ASN A 22 -23.46 48.09 -19.46
C ASN A 22 -24.85 47.52 -19.80
N PRO A 23 -25.78 48.33 -20.35
CA PRO A 23 -27.15 47.91 -20.65
C PRO A 23 -27.24 46.80 -21.72
N LEU A 24 -26.14 46.52 -22.44
CA LEU A 24 -26.06 45.42 -23.41
C LEU A 24 -25.91 44.03 -22.76
N PHE A 25 -25.55 43.94 -21.47
CA PHE A 25 -25.36 42.66 -20.78
C PHE A 25 -26.48 42.38 -19.78
N GLU A 26 -27.36 41.44 -20.14
CA GLU A 26 -28.44 40.96 -19.28
C GLU A 26 -28.06 39.67 -18.54
N LYS A 27 -28.52 39.51 -17.30
CA LYS A 27 -28.44 38.23 -16.59
C LYS A 27 -29.50 37.29 -17.15
N ARG A 28 -29.07 36.18 -17.76
CA ARG A 28 -29.94 35.11 -18.26
C ARG A 28 -29.75 33.81 -17.48
N PRO A 29 -30.26 33.72 -16.23
CA PRO A 29 -30.12 32.52 -15.43
C PRO A 29 -30.88 31.37 -16.08
N LYS A 30 -30.26 30.19 -16.14
CA LYS A 30 -30.92 28.97 -16.60
C LYS A 30 -31.44 28.22 -15.39
N GLN A 31 -32.73 27.87 -15.41
CA GLN A 31 -33.31 26.98 -14.42
C GLN A 31 -32.96 25.53 -14.78
N PHE A 32 -32.04 24.94 -14.01
CA PHE A 32 -31.71 23.52 -14.13
C PHE A 32 -32.63 22.71 -13.23
N GLY A 33 -33.18 21.62 -13.75
CA GLY A 33 -34.17 20.81 -13.06
C GLY A 33 -34.93 19.92 -14.02
N ILE A 34 -35.93 19.20 -13.52
CA ILE A 34 -36.82 18.41 -14.38
C ILE A 34 -37.69 19.38 -15.19
N GLY A 35 -37.71 19.22 -16.52
CA GLY A 35 -38.48 20.08 -17.43
C GLY A 35 -37.88 21.46 -17.73
N GLY A 36 -36.69 21.76 -17.18
CA GLY A 36 -35.98 23.03 -17.41
C GLY A 36 -34.90 22.93 -18.50
N ALA A 37 -33.91 23.81 -18.40
CA ALA A 37 -32.76 23.82 -19.32
C ALA A 37 -31.93 22.53 -19.21
N LEU A 38 -31.24 22.18 -20.31
CA LEU A 38 -30.32 21.03 -20.35
C LEU A 38 -29.36 21.07 -19.16
N PRO A 39 -29.13 19.92 -18.49
CA PRO A 39 -28.28 19.87 -17.32
C PRO A 39 -26.85 20.27 -17.70
N PRO A 40 -26.11 20.95 -16.80
CA PRO A 40 -24.71 21.23 -17.03
C PRO A 40 -23.93 19.90 -17.14
N LYS A 41 -22.78 19.94 -17.83
CA LYS A 41 -21.87 18.78 -17.86
C LYS A 41 -21.46 18.45 -16.43
N LYS A 42 -21.76 17.22 -15.99
CA LYS A 42 -21.44 16.69 -14.65
C LYS A 42 -20.48 15.51 -14.79
N ASP A 43 -19.79 15.17 -13.71
CA ASP A 43 -19.02 13.93 -13.68
C ASP A 43 -19.96 12.72 -13.76
N LEU A 44 -19.90 12.03 -14.90
CA LEU A 44 -20.67 10.82 -15.18
C LEU A 44 -19.86 9.53 -14.94
N HIS A 45 -18.61 9.61 -14.46
CA HIS A 45 -17.70 8.46 -14.32
C HIS A 45 -18.33 7.26 -13.58
N ARG A 46 -19.21 7.52 -12.60
CA ARG A 46 -19.96 6.46 -11.88
C ARG A 46 -20.98 5.72 -12.76
N TYR A 47 -21.59 6.40 -13.73
CA TYR A 47 -22.70 5.93 -14.56
C TYR A 47 -22.25 5.45 -15.96
N VAL A 48 -21.00 5.70 -16.32
CA VAL A 48 -20.39 5.24 -17.57
C VAL A 48 -20.51 3.71 -17.71
N LYS A 49 -20.85 3.25 -18.91
CA LYS A 49 -20.77 1.84 -19.28
C LYS A 49 -19.31 1.44 -19.43
N TRP A 50 -18.74 0.90 -18.36
CA TRP A 50 -17.33 0.52 -18.31
C TRP A 50 -16.98 -0.65 -19.25
N PRO A 51 -15.80 -0.62 -19.91
CA PRO A 51 -15.28 -1.76 -20.65
C PRO A 51 -15.25 -3.04 -19.81
N GLN A 52 -15.37 -4.20 -20.47
CA GLN A 52 -15.49 -5.49 -19.79
C GLN A 52 -14.34 -5.78 -18.82
N VAL A 53 -13.09 -5.47 -19.20
CA VAL A 53 -11.91 -5.68 -18.36
C VAL A 53 -11.98 -4.92 -17.03
N VAL A 54 -12.45 -3.67 -17.06
CA VAL A 54 -12.64 -2.83 -15.86
C VAL A 54 -13.75 -3.40 -14.98
N ARG A 55 -14.86 -3.84 -15.59
CA ARG A 55 -15.98 -4.47 -14.87
C ARG A 55 -15.54 -5.75 -14.16
N ILE A 56 -14.80 -6.62 -14.82
CA ILE A 56 -14.32 -7.89 -14.25
C ILE A 56 -13.37 -7.63 -13.07
N GLN A 57 -12.40 -6.72 -13.21
CA GLN A 57 -11.47 -6.38 -12.14
C GLN A 57 -12.18 -5.80 -10.90
N ARG A 58 -13.14 -4.87 -11.10
CA ARG A 58 -13.95 -4.30 -10.01
C ARG A 58 -14.83 -5.37 -9.35
N LYS A 59 -15.48 -6.24 -10.13
CA LYS A 59 -16.29 -7.36 -9.63
C LYS A 59 -15.44 -8.35 -8.81
N LYS A 60 -14.23 -8.71 -9.26
CA LYS A 60 -13.29 -9.59 -8.53
C LYS A 60 -12.98 -9.03 -7.14
N MET A 61 -12.69 -7.72 -7.04
CA MET A 61 -12.42 -7.06 -5.76
C MET A 61 -13.65 -7.01 -4.85
N ILE A 62 -14.83 -6.70 -5.40
CA ILE A 62 -16.08 -6.71 -4.64
C ILE A 62 -16.38 -8.11 -4.12
N LEU A 63 -16.24 -9.13 -4.96
CA LEU A 63 -16.51 -10.51 -4.59
C LEU A 63 -15.58 -10.98 -3.45
N LYS A 64 -14.28 -10.65 -3.51
CA LYS A 64 -13.32 -10.93 -2.44
C LYS A 64 -13.68 -10.26 -1.11
N GLN A 65 -14.34 -9.10 -1.13
CA GLN A 65 -14.83 -8.44 0.10
C GLN A 65 -16.12 -9.06 0.64
N ARG A 66 -16.99 -9.57 -0.24
CA ARG A 66 -18.30 -10.12 0.13
C ARG A 66 -18.21 -11.55 0.63
N LEU A 67 -17.45 -12.40 -0.06
CA LEU A 67 -17.25 -13.78 0.34
C LEU A 67 -16.46 -13.85 1.65
N LYS A 68 -16.72 -14.89 2.45
CA LYS A 68 -15.86 -15.23 3.59
C LYS A 68 -14.53 -15.75 3.05
N VAL A 69 -13.44 -15.03 3.31
CA VAL A 69 -12.11 -15.37 2.83
C VAL A 69 -11.39 -16.23 3.86
N PRO A 70 -10.90 -17.43 3.48
CA PRO A 70 -10.15 -18.29 4.38
C PRO A 70 -8.94 -17.58 5.01
N PRO A 71 -8.59 -17.87 6.28
CA PRO A 71 -7.47 -17.23 6.97
C PRO A 71 -6.12 -17.29 6.23
N PRO A 72 -5.72 -18.42 5.58
CA PRO A 72 -4.47 -18.49 4.83
C PRO A 72 -4.39 -17.52 3.65
N ILE A 73 -5.52 -17.08 3.10
CA ILE A 73 -5.59 -16.08 2.04
C ILE A 73 -5.75 -14.67 2.64
N HIS A 74 -6.54 -14.55 3.71
CA HIS A 74 -6.80 -13.27 4.36
C HIS A 74 -5.52 -12.65 4.96
N GLN A 75 -4.57 -13.46 5.42
CA GLN A 75 -3.29 -12.96 5.96
C GLN A 75 -2.55 -12.02 5.00
N PHE A 76 -2.65 -12.21 3.68
CA PHE A 76 -2.04 -11.31 2.68
C PHE A 76 -2.71 -9.93 2.60
N SER A 77 -3.88 -9.75 3.22
CA SER A 77 -4.49 -8.43 3.38
C SER A 77 -3.85 -7.62 4.50
N LYS A 78 -3.20 -8.30 5.47
CA LYS A 78 -2.45 -7.68 6.55
C LYS A 78 -1.00 -7.55 6.10
N THR A 79 -0.57 -6.33 5.81
CA THR A 79 0.77 -6.05 5.31
C THR A 79 1.54 -5.17 6.27
N LEU A 80 2.87 -5.18 6.13
CA LEU A 80 3.79 -4.29 6.83
C LEU A 80 3.37 -2.83 6.63
N ASP A 81 3.52 -2.02 7.67
CA ASP A 81 3.22 -0.59 7.59
C ASP A 81 4.18 0.12 6.63
N LYS A 82 3.79 1.31 6.16
CA LYS A 82 4.54 2.02 5.12
C LYS A 82 5.94 2.47 5.58
N ASN A 83 6.10 2.78 6.86
CA ASN A 83 7.35 3.32 7.39
C ASN A 83 8.37 2.20 7.51
N LEU A 84 8.01 1.11 8.18
CA LEU A 84 8.87 -0.06 8.34
C LEU A 84 9.18 -0.71 6.98
N ALA A 85 8.21 -0.78 6.07
CA ALA A 85 8.44 -1.25 4.71
C ALA A 85 9.44 -0.36 3.95
N SER A 86 9.44 0.95 4.16
CA SER A 86 10.39 1.85 3.50
C SER A 86 11.80 1.66 4.03
N SER A 87 11.98 1.51 5.35
CA SER A 87 13.28 1.21 5.95
C SER A 87 13.83 -0.14 5.48
N LEU A 88 12.99 -1.19 5.48
CA LEU A 88 13.35 -2.51 4.97
C LEU A 88 13.81 -2.47 3.51
N LEU A 89 13.05 -1.79 2.63
CA LEU A 89 13.39 -1.72 1.20
C LEU A 89 14.64 -0.87 0.94
N LYS A 90 14.89 0.19 1.73
CA LYS A 90 16.14 0.96 1.68
C LYS A 90 17.34 0.10 2.04
N MET A 91 17.23 -0.73 3.09
CA MET A 91 18.27 -1.69 3.43
C MET A 91 18.47 -2.71 2.31
N MET A 92 17.40 -3.32 1.79
CA MET A 92 17.50 -4.29 0.70
C MET A 92 18.13 -3.70 -0.58
N LEU A 93 18.02 -2.39 -0.80
CA LEU A 93 18.66 -1.70 -1.91
C LEU A 93 20.19 -1.69 -1.79
N LYS A 94 20.75 -1.74 -0.57
CA LYS A 94 22.20 -1.90 -0.34
C LYS A 94 22.71 -3.28 -0.78
N TYR A 95 21.85 -4.29 -0.72
CA TYR A 95 22.15 -5.70 -1.05
C TYR A 95 21.64 -6.10 -2.44
N ARG A 96 21.49 -5.13 -3.35
CA ARG A 96 20.93 -5.34 -4.68
C ARG A 96 21.78 -6.33 -5.50
N PRO A 97 21.18 -7.32 -6.18
CA PRO A 97 21.90 -8.12 -7.17
C PRO A 97 22.37 -7.27 -8.36
N GLU A 98 23.48 -7.67 -8.99
CA GLU A 98 24.02 -7.01 -10.18
C GLU A 98 23.03 -6.99 -11.35
N ASP A 99 23.00 -5.89 -12.09
CA ASP A 99 22.33 -5.84 -13.39
C ASP A 99 23.19 -6.49 -14.50
N LYS A 100 22.60 -6.77 -15.67
CA LYS A 100 23.29 -7.40 -16.81
C LYS A 100 24.52 -6.61 -17.26
N ALA A 101 24.44 -5.27 -17.28
CA ALA A 101 25.55 -4.41 -17.65
C ALA A 101 26.70 -4.48 -16.64
N GLN A 102 26.39 -4.38 -15.34
CA GLN A 102 27.37 -4.50 -14.26
C GLN A 102 28.04 -5.88 -14.26
N LYS A 103 27.26 -6.95 -14.52
CA LYS A 103 27.81 -8.30 -14.64
C LYS A 103 28.79 -8.41 -15.81
N LYS A 104 28.49 -7.79 -16.96
CA LYS A 104 29.41 -7.75 -18.11
C LYS A 104 30.71 -7.03 -17.76
N GLU A 105 30.61 -5.86 -17.12
CA GLU A 105 31.77 -5.08 -16.68
C GLU A 105 32.63 -5.85 -15.67
N ARG A 106 31.99 -6.52 -14.69
CA ARG A 106 32.70 -7.37 -13.71
C ARG A 106 33.45 -8.51 -14.37
N LEU A 107 32.86 -9.17 -15.37
CA LEU A 107 33.51 -10.25 -16.10
C LEU A 107 34.71 -9.73 -16.93
N LEU A 108 34.58 -8.57 -17.57
CA LEU A 108 35.67 -7.94 -18.32
C LEU A 108 36.84 -7.55 -17.40
N LYS A 109 36.56 -6.88 -16.27
CA LYS A 109 37.57 -6.52 -15.27
C LYS A 109 38.28 -7.75 -14.71
N ARG A 110 37.53 -8.83 -14.49
CA ARG A 110 38.10 -10.09 -14.03
C ARG A 110 39.02 -10.72 -15.08
N ALA A 111 38.58 -10.77 -16.33
CA ALA A 111 39.39 -11.30 -17.42
C ALA A 111 40.68 -10.47 -17.63
N GLN A 112 40.61 -9.15 -17.51
CA GLN A 112 41.78 -8.27 -17.57
C GLN A 112 42.75 -8.51 -16.40
N ALA A 113 42.24 -8.62 -15.17
CA ALA A 113 43.08 -8.89 -14.00
C ALA A 113 43.77 -10.26 -14.07
N GLU A 114 43.05 -11.28 -14.55
CA GLU A 114 43.60 -12.62 -14.78
C GLU A 114 44.67 -12.61 -15.88
N ALA A 115 44.48 -11.84 -16.96
CA ALA A 115 45.48 -11.68 -18.02
C ALA A 115 46.75 -10.94 -17.56
N GLU A 116 46.62 -9.99 -16.61
CA GLU A 116 47.73 -9.28 -15.97
C GLU A 116 48.43 -10.13 -14.88
N GLY A 117 48.03 -11.38 -14.66
CA GLY A 117 48.62 -12.28 -13.66
C GLY A 117 48.28 -11.93 -12.20
N LYS A 118 47.34 -11.01 -11.96
CA LYS A 118 46.86 -10.69 -10.61
C LYS A 118 45.82 -11.74 -10.20
N THR A 119 46.03 -12.42 -9.07
CA THR A 119 45.04 -13.34 -8.51
C THR A 119 43.87 -12.53 -7.91
N PRO A 120 42.64 -12.59 -8.47
CA PRO A 120 41.54 -11.82 -7.93
C PRO A 120 41.04 -12.48 -6.63
N GLU A 121 41.26 -11.82 -5.48
CA GLU A 121 40.70 -12.26 -4.20
C GLU A 121 39.19 -11.92 -4.16
N ILE A 122 38.35 -12.86 -4.59
CA ILE A 122 36.91 -12.64 -4.70
C ILE A 122 36.24 -12.90 -3.35
N LYS A 123 36.06 -11.85 -2.55
CA LYS A 123 35.15 -11.89 -1.41
C LYS A 123 33.73 -12.21 -1.90
N LYS A 124 33.09 -13.21 -1.29
CA LYS A 124 31.75 -13.68 -1.67
C LYS A 124 30.74 -12.52 -1.54
N PRO A 125 30.03 -12.14 -2.62
CA PRO A 125 29.10 -11.02 -2.57
C PRO A 125 27.87 -11.39 -1.73
N ILE A 126 27.50 -10.48 -0.82
CA ILE A 126 26.27 -10.57 -0.04
C ILE A 126 25.18 -9.84 -0.83
N VAL A 127 24.19 -10.60 -1.30
CA VAL A 127 23.10 -10.08 -2.13
C VAL A 127 21.77 -10.67 -1.68
N VAL A 128 20.69 -9.92 -1.93
CA VAL A 128 19.31 -10.41 -1.78
C VAL A 128 19.13 -11.62 -2.69
N LYS A 129 18.65 -12.71 -2.10
CA LYS A 129 18.25 -13.91 -2.86
C LYS A 129 16.79 -13.77 -3.24
N TYR A 130 16.45 -14.22 -4.44
CA TYR A 130 15.12 -14.05 -5.01
C TYR A 130 14.72 -15.28 -5.82
N GLY A 131 13.42 -15.37 -6.11
CA GLY A 131 12.81 -16.50 -6.82
C GLY A 131 12.23 -17.50 -5.84
N LEU A 132 11.03 -18.01 -6.16
CA LEU A 132 10.25 -18.85 -5.25
C LEU A 132 11.05 -20.08 -4.82
N ASN A 133 11.47 -20.92 -5.76
CA ASN A 133 12.17 -22.18 -5.48
C ASN A 133 13.51 -21.98 -4.73
N HIS A 134 14.22 -20.90 -5.02
CA HIS A 134 15.50 -20.62 -4.37
C HIS A 134 15.30 -20.14 -2.93
N VAL A 135 14.34 -19.25 -2.70
CA VAL A 135 14.04 -18.77 -1.35
C VAL A 135 13.48 -19.91 -0.48
N THR A 136 12.67 -20.80 -1.05
CA THR A 136 12.09 -21.94 -0.31
C THR A 136 13.16 -22.91 0.15
N TYR A 137 14.10 -23.24 -0.73
CA TYR A 137 15.28 -24.02 -0.36
C TYR A 137 16.08 -23.36 0.77
N LEU A 138 16.27 -22.03 0.74
CA LEU A 138 17.00 -21.31 1.79
C LEU A 138 16.25 -21.28 3.14
N ILE A 139 14.91 -21.31 3.11
CA ILE A 139 14.08 -21.43 4.31
C ILE A 139 14.23 -22.83 4.92
N GLU A 140 14.12 -23.87 4.09
CA GLU A 140 14.25 -25.27 4.55
C GLU A 140 15.63 -25.57 5.13
N GLN A 141 16.66 -24.91 4.60
CA GLN A 141 18.04 -25.03 5.08
C GLN A 141 18.35 -24.13 6.30
N ASN A 142 17.38 -23.39 6.84
CA ASN A 142 17.58 -22.39 7.89
C ASN A 142 18.69 -21.37 7.59
N LYS A 143 18.90 -21.05 6.31
CA LYS A 143 19.90 -20.06 5.85
C LYS A 143 19.31 -18.68 5.68
N ALA A 144 17.99 -18.56 5.55
CA ALA A 144 17.31 -17.27 5.45
C ALA A 144 17.18 -16.62 6.84
N GLN A 145 17.58 -15.36 6.96
CA GLN A 145 17.41 -14.57 8.19
C GLN A 145 16.09 -13.79 8.18
N LEU A 146 15.66 -13.34 7.00
CA LEU A 146 14.39 -12.65 6.79
C LEU A 146 13.81 -13.03 5.44
N VAL A 147 12.49 -13.29 5.40
CA VAL A 147 11.74 -13.53 4.18
C VAL A 147 10.71 -12.41 3.95
N VAL A 148 10.70 -11.85 2.75
CA VAL A 148 9.79 -10.79 2.33
C VAL A 148 8.89 -11.32 1.23
N ILE A 149 7.59 -11.34 1.48
CA ILE A 149 6.57 -11.92 0.59
C ILE A 149 5.70 -10.80 0.03
N ALA A 150 5.40 -10.81 -1.27
CA ALA A 150 4.47 -9.86 -1.86
C ALA A 150 3.01 -10.24 -1.59
N HIS A 151 2.15 -9.23 -1.37
CA HIS A 151 0.72 -9.46 -1.10
C HIS A 151 -0.16 -9.73 -2.34
N ASP A 152 0.32 -9.38 -3.53
CA ASP A 152 -0.43 -9.28 -4.80
C ASP A 152 0.09 -10.25 -5.86
N VAL A 153 0.62 -11.40 -5.41
CA VAL A 153 0.98 -12.50 -6.28
C VAL A 153 -0.28 -13.14 -6.85
N ASP A 154 -0.26 -13.39 -8.15
CA ASP A 154 -1.33 -14.02 -8.91
C ASP A 154 -0.61 -15.00 -9.86
N PRO A 155 -0.76 -16.33 -9.70
CA PRO A 155 -1.66 -17.06 -8.78
C PRO A 155 -1.24 -17.04 -7.30
N ILE A 156 -2.21 -17.06 -6.36
CA ILE A 156 -1.95 -16.93 -4.91
C ILE A 156 -1.40 -18.23 -4.28
N GLU A 157 -1.67 -19.36 -4.92
CA GLU A 157 -1.24 -20.71 -4.56
C GLU A 157 0.29 -20.80 -4.45
N LEU A 158 1.00 -19.98 -5.23
CA LEU A 158 2.46 -19.91 -5.20
C LEU A 158 3.03 -19.43 -3.87
N VAL A 159 2.29 -18.61 -3.11
CA VAL A 159 2.80 -17.99 -1.87
C VAL A 159 1.99 -18.32 -0.63
N VAL A 160 0.79 -18.89 -0.77
CA VAL A 160 -0.15 -19.13 0.35
C VAL A 160 0.47 -19.95 1.50
N TRP A 161 1.37 -20.87 1.16
CA TRP A 161 2.04 -21.78 2.09
C TRP A 161 3.33 -21.22 2.70
N LEU A 162 3.90 -20.15 2.13
CA LEU A 162 5.19 -19.60 2.58
C LEU A 162 5.15 -19.10 4.04
N PRO A 163 4.12 -18.36 4.50
CA PRO A 163 4.05 -17.97 5.91
C PRO A 163 4.06 -19.16 6.86
N ALA A 164 3.40 -20.27 6.49
CA ALA A 164 3.37 -21.49 7.28
C ALA A 164 4.74 -22.16 7.33
N LEU A 165 5.46 -22.21 6.20
CA LEU A 165 6.82 -22.73 6.15
C LEU A 165 7.78 -21.88 6.98
N CYS A 166 7.76 -20.55 6.82
CA CYS A 166 8.61 -19.64 7.60
C CYS A 166 8.35 -19.79 9.10
N ARG A 167 7.08 -19.92 9.52
CA ARG A 167 6.76 -20.17 10.93
C ARG A 167 7.30 -21.51 11.41
N LYS A 168 7.13 -22.59 10.64
CA LYS A 168 7.59 -23.93 11.02
C LYS A 168 9.11 -23.98 11.21
N MET A 169 9.84 -23.21 10.41
CA MET A 169 11.30 -23.08 10.48
C MET A 169 11.75 -21.95 11.42
N GLU A 170 10.83 -21.30 12.13
CA GLU A 170 11.09 -20.16 13.04
C GLU A 170 11.78 -18.94 12.40
N ILE A 171 11.68 -18.80 11.07
CA ILE A 171 12.27 -17.70 10.33
C ILE A 171 11.31 -16.50 10.31
N PRO A 172 11.78 -15.29 10.68
CA PRO A 172 10.99 -14.07 10.55
C PRO A 172 10.54 -13.82 9.11
N TYR A 173 9.25 -13.54 8.93
CA TYR A 173 8.68 -13.21 7.62
C TYR A 173 7.81 -11.95 7.68
N CYS A 174 7.73 -11.24 6.57
CA CYS A 174 6.82 -10.11 6.43
C CYS A 174 6.10 -10.14 5.08
N ILE A 175 4.90 -9.58 5.06
CA ILE A 175 4.11 -9.40 3.84
C ILE A 175 4.12 -7.92 3.45
N VAL A 176 4.64 -7.60 2.26
CA VAL A 176 4.81 -6.23 1.77
C VAL A 176 3.87 -5.96 0.59
N LYS A 177 3.40 -4.71 0.50
CA LYS A 177 2.58 -4.26 -0.63
C LYS A 177 3.41 -4.07 -1.90
N GLY A 178 3.05 -4.81 -2.95
CA GLY A 178 3.49 -4.62 -4.31
C GLY A 178 4.65 -5.52 -4.74
N LYS A 179 4.36 -6.58 -5.51
CA LYS A 179 5.37 -7.44 -6.15
C LYS A 179 6.27 -6.69 -7.13
N ALA A 180 5.77 -5.59 -7.70
CA ALA A 180 6.56 -4.69 -8.55
C ALA A 180 7.65 -3.94 -7.75
N ARG A 181 7.36 -3.55 -6.50
CA ARG A 181 8.35 -2.89 -5.63
C ARG A 181 9.49 -3.85 -5.27
N LEU A 182 9.17 -5.11 -4.97
CA LEU A 182 10.19 -6.15 -4.78
C LEU A 182 10.97 -6.43 -6.07
N GLY A 183 10.27 -6.46 -7.22
CA GLY A 183 10.90 -6.63 -8.53
C GLY A 183 11.93 -5.55 -8.85
N THR A 184 11.62 -4.29 -8.48
CA THR A 184 12.51 -3.16 -8.69
C THR A 184 13.87 -3.38 -8.02
N ILE A 185 13.91 -3.94 -6.81
CA ILE A 185 15.16 -4.27 -6.12
C ILE A 185 15.98 -5.26 -6.96
N VAL A 186 15.37 -6.29 -7.52
CA VAL A 186 16.13 -7.34 -8.24
C VAL A 186 16.28 -7.10 -9.74
N HIS A 187 16.04 -5.88 -10.23
CA HIS A 187 16.07 -5.53 -11.65
C HIS A 187 15.10 -6.39 -12.51
N LYS A 188 13.93 -6.71 -11.96
CA LYS A 188 12.86 -7.45 -12.66
C LYS A 188 11.54 -6.67 -12.61
N LYS A 189 10.62 -6.99 -13.52
CA LYS A 189 9.26 -6.42 -13.51
C LYS A 189 8.52 -6.76 -12.20
N THR A 190 8.71 -7.97 -11.69
CA THR A 190 8.05 -8.47 -10.49
C THR A 190 8.93 -9.47 -9.75
N ALA A 191 8.84 -9.49 -8.43
CA ALA A 191 9.35 -10.58 -7.59
C ALA A 191 8.28 -10.97 -6.57
N ALA A 192 8.00 -12.27 -6.45
CA ALA A 192 7.03 -12.78 -5.49
C ALA A 192 7.60 -12.81 -4.06
N VAL A 193 8.88 -13.19 -3.94
CA VAL A 193 9.56 -13.38 -2.67
C VAL A 193 11.01 -12.92 -2.80
N LEU A 194 11.51 -12.28 -1.75
CA LEU A 194 12.92 -11.95 -1.53
C LEU A 194 13.36 -12.49 -0.17
N CYS A 195 14.64 -12.84 -0.02
CA CYS A 195 15.21 -13.13 1.30
C CYS A 195 16.64 -12.60 1.44
N LEU A 196 17.02 -12.33 2.69
CA LEU A 196 18.38 -12.04 3.10
C LEU A 196 18.92 -13.27 3.85
N THR A 197 20.07 -13.78 3.44
CA THR A 197 20.76 -14.89 4.12
C THR A 197 21.84 -14.40 5.08
N SER A 198 22.39 -13.23 4.82
CA SER A 198 23.42 -12.60 5.62
C SER A 198 23.35 -11.09 5.38
N VAL A 199 23.78 -10.33 6.37
CA VAL A 199 23.93 -8.87 6.32
C VAL A 199 25.35 -8.51 6.73
N LYS A 200 25.87 -7.40 6.21
CA LYS A 200 27.15 -6.84 6.63
C LYS A 200 27.06 -6.40 8.09
N ASN A 201 28.21 -6.35 8.77
CA ASN A 201 28.25 -5.97 10.18
C ASN A 201 27.76 -4.54 10.44
N GLU A 202 28.00 -3.62 9.49
CA GLU A 202 27.53 -2.22 9.55
C GLU A 202 26.00 -2.09 9.62
N ASP A 203 25.26 -2.96 8.93
CA ASP A 203 23.80 -2.92 8.86
C ASP A 203 23.13 -3.81 9.92
N LYS A 204 23.91 -4.59 10.69
CA LYS A 204 23.39 -5.62 11.60
C LYS A 204 22.48 -5.04 12.68
N MET A 205 22.82 -3.88 13.24
CA MET A 205 21.99 -3.21 14.26
C MET A 205 20.65 -2.74 13.70
N GLU A 206 20.65 -2.11 12.51
CA GLU A 206 19.42 -1.69 11.85
C GLU A 206 18.56 -2.91 11.49
N PHE A 207 19.20 -4.00 11.06
CA PHE A 207 18.52 -5.22 10.65
C PHE A 207 17.85 -5.91 11.83
N SER A 208 18.52 -6.01 12.99
CA SER A 208 17.92 -6.58 14.21
C SER A 208 16.66 -5.83 14.65
N LYS A 209 16.67 -4.48 14.59
CA LYS A 209 15.49 -3.67 14.91
C LYS A 209 14.31 -3.97 13.97
N ILE A 210 14.60 -4.11 12.67
CA ILE A 210 13.58 -4.45 11.67
C ILE A 210 13.05 -5.88 11.91
N LEU A 211 13.93 -6.84 12.21
CA LEU A 211 13.56 -8.22 12.49
C LEU A 211 12.62 -8.32 13.70
N GLU A 212 12.94 -7.64 14.80
CA GLU A 212 12.13 -7.62 16.01
C GLU A 212 10.73 -7.06 15.74
N ALA A 213 10.66 -5.91 15.06
CA ALA A 213 9.39 -5.31 14.67
C ALA A 213 8.56 -6.20 13.71
N ILE A 214 9.22 -6.95 12.83
CA ILE A 214 8.56 -7.90 11.92
C ILE A 214 8.03 -9.12 12.71
N LYS A 215 8.86 -9.70 13.59
CA LYS A 215 8.51 -10.88 14.38
C LYS A 215 7.26 -10.63 15.23
N ALA A 216 7.22 -9.48 15.92
CA ALA A 216 6.08 -9.03 16.73
C ALA A 216 4.79 -8.82 15.91
N ASN A 217 4.90 -8.52 14.61
CA ASN A 217 3.75 -8.24 13.75
C ASN A 217 3.24 -9.47 12.98
N PHE A 218 4.10 -10.45 12.69
CA PHE A 218 3.77 -11.56 11.80
C PHE A 218 3.93 -12.94 12.45
N ASN A 219 5.11 -13.25 12.97
CA ASN A 219 5.43 -14.56 13.52
C ASN A 219 4.66 -14.81 14.82
N ASP A 220 4.74 -13.87 15.77
CA ASP A 220 4.13 -14.02 17.10
C ASP A 220 2.59 -13.95 17.01
N LYS A 221 2.06 -13.20 16.04
CA LYS A 221 0.61 -13.05 15.77
C LYS A 221 0.06 -14.11 14.81
N TYR A 222 0.81 -15.16 14.48
CA TYR A 222 0.37 -16.13 13.50
C TYR A 222 -0.85 -16.91 13.99
N ASP A 223 -0.92 -17.31 15.27
CA ASP A 223 -2.05 -18.09 15.79
C ASP A 223 -3.38 -17.34 15.76
N GLU A 224 -3.34 -16.03 15.98
CA GLU A 224 -4.51 -15.18 15.78
C GLU A 224 -4.85 -15.06 14.29
N THR A 225 -3.83 -14.89 13.45
CA THR A 225 -4.01 -14.68 12.02
C THR A 225 -4.56 -15.91 11.30
N ARG A 226 -4.15 -17.13 11.68
CA ARG A 226 -4.69 -18.38 11.11
C ARG A 226 -6.14 -18.68 11.52
N LYS A 227 -6.65 -18.03 12.58
CA LYS A 227 -8.05 -18.17 13.04
C LYS A 227 -8.96 -17.07 12.49
N LYS A 228 -8.38 -15.93 12.09
CA LYS A 228 -9.13 -14.77 11.63
C LYS A 228 -9.56 -14.91 10.16
N TRP A 229 -10.85 -15.16 9.97
CA TRP A 229 -11.48 -15.10 8.65
C TRP A 229 -11.58 -13.65 8.16
N GLY A 230 -11.46 -13.47 6.84
CA GLY A 230 -11.63 -12.19 6.17
C GLY A 230 -12.96 -12.07 5.43
N GLY A 231 -13.19 -10.89 4.85
CA GLY A 231 -14.36 -10.64 4.00
C GLY A 231 -15.65 -10.51 4.81
N GLY A 232 -16.78 -10.87 4.21
CA GLY A 232 -18.12 -10.70 4.81
C GLY A 232 -18.57 -9.24 4.94
N VAL A 233 -17.85 -8.29 4.33
CA VAL A 233 -18.19 -6.87 4.41
C VAL A 233 -19.29 -6.57 3.41
N MET A 234 -20.43 -6.05 3.85
CA MET A 234 -21.55 -5.69 2.98
C MET A 234 -21.31 -4.36 2.22
N GLY A 235 -22.13 -4.10 1.20
CA GLY A 235 -22.03 -2.85 0.42
C GLY A 235 -22.57 -1.64 1.18
N SER A 236 -22.12 -0.45 0.81
CA SER A 236 -22.50 0.81 1.48
C SER A 236 -24.00 1.05 1.58
N LYS A 237 -24.76 0.73 0.52
CA LYS A 237 -26.23 0.82 0.54
C LYS A 237 -26.87 -0.12 1.57
N SER A 238 -26.34 -1.34 1.69
CA SER A 238 -26.82 -2.32 2.67
C SER A 238 -26.46 -1.89 4.08
N GLN A 239 -25.22 -1.46 4.31
CA GLN A 239 -24.77 -0.95 5.61
C GLN A 239 -25.59 0.27 6.04
N ALA A 240 -25.88 1.20 5.13
CA ALA A 240 -26.72 2.36 5.42
C ALA A 240 -28.16 1.97 5.79
N ARG A 241 -28.75 1.00 5.09
CA ARG A 241 -30.08 0.46 5.44
C ARG A 241 -30.09 -0.18 6.82
N THR A 242 -29.11 -1.04 7.11
CA THR A 242 -28.97 -1.69 8.42
C THR A 242 -28.80 -0.64 9.53
N LYS A 243 -27.91 0.34 9.34
CA LYS A 243 -27.68 1.42 10.30
C LYS A 243 -28.94 2.27 10.54
N ALA A 244 -29.72 2.56 9.51
CA ALA A 244 -30.99 3.27 9.65
C ALA A 244 -32.00 2.47 10.46
N LYS A 245 -32.08 1.15 10.23
CA LYS A 245 -32.94 0.24 11.00
C LYS A 245 -32.51 0.14 12.47
N GLU A 246 -31.21 -0.03 12.72
CA GLU A 246 -30.63 -0.07 14.08
C GLU A 246 -30.91 1.22 14.84
N LYS A 247 -30.77 2.38 14.20
CA LYS A 247 -31.08 3.68 14.81
C LYS A 247 -32.55 3.79 15.23
N LEU A 248 -33.47 3.28 14.40
CA LEU A 248 -34.90 3.32 14.70
C LEU A 248 -35.24 2.38 15.87
N LEU A 249 -34.73 1.15 15.84
CA LEU A 249 -34.92 0.18 16.94
C LEU A 249 -34.34 0.70 18.26
N ALA A 250 -33.16 1.32 18.23
CA ALA A 250 -32.55 1.91 19.42
C ALA A 250 -33.40 3.05 20.00
N LYS A 251 -34.00 3.88 19.14
CA LYS A 251 -34.92 4.94 19.56
C LYS A 251 -36.17 4.35 20.21
N GLU A 252 -36.78 3.34 19.59
CA GLU A 252 -37.96 2.65 20.12
C GLU A 252 -37.67 1.99 21.48
N ALA A 253 -36.54 1.29 21.60
CA ALA A 253 -36.11 0.68 22.85
C ALA A 253 -35.86 1.73 23.95
N SER A 254 -35.22 2.86 23.63
CA SER A 254 -35.01 3.92 24.61
C SER A 254 -36.32 4.52 25.11
N GLN A 255 -37.31 4.67 24.23
CA GLN A 255 -38.63 5.19 24.57
C GLN A 255 -39.46 4.19 25.40
N ARG A 256 -39.16 2.90 25.30
CA ARG A 256 -39.84 1.84 26.07
C ARG A 256 -39.23 1.65 27.48
N MET A 257 -37.98 2.05 27.67
CA MET A 257 -37.26 1.93 28.94
C MET A 257 -37.44 3.16 29.85
N THR A 258 -37.94 4.27 29.30
CA THR A 258 -38.41 5.46 30.02
C THR A 258 -39.91 5.39 30.24
#